data_AF-A0AAW9BCP6-F1
#
_entry.id   AF-A0AAW9BCP6-F1
#
_cell.length_a   1.000
_cell.length_b   1.000
_cell.length_c   1.000
_cell.angle_alpha   90.00
_cell.angle_beta   90.00
_cell.angle_gamma   90.00
#
_symmetry.space_group_name_H-M   'P 1'
#
loop_
_entity.id
_entity.type
_entity.pdbx_description
1 polymer ?
#
loop_
_entity_poly.entity_id
_entity_poly.type
_entity_poly.pdbx_seq_one_letter_code
_entity_poly.pdbx_strand_id
1 'polypeptide(L)'
;TGFLGAIVVGFFAGFVVWLLKKIQLPDSMSSLGSIFIYPLVGTFVTCGAVMWVIGAPIASAMTTMNEVLTGMAGSGKVMLGTVLGAMTAFDMGGPINKVATLFAQTQVNTQPWLMGGVGIAICTPPLGMALATFLAPSKFKRDEREAGKAAGIMGMIGISEGAIPFAAGDPARVLPAIVAGGIVGNVIGFMFHVMNHAPWGGWIVLPVVDGKIGYIIGTIAGSVTTALIVIALK
;
A
#
# COMPACT_ATOMS: atom_id res chain seq x y z
N THR A 1 15.02 -1.28 -9.34
CA THR A 1 14.99 -2.05 -8.08
C THR A 1 13.61 -2.13 -7.44
N GLY A 2 12.62 -1.29 -7.81
CA GLY A 2 11.25 -1.41 -7.25
C GLY A 2 11.21 -1.22 -5.73
N PHE A 3 10.03 -1.34 -5.14
CA PHE A 3 9.86 -1.11 -3.70
C PHE A 3 10.39 -2.24 -2.81
N LEU A 4 10.23 -3.49 -3.25
CA LEU A 4 10.84 -4.64 -2.57
C LEU A 4 12.36 -4.50 -2.51
N GLY A 5 12.99 -4.01 -3.59
CA GLY A 5 14.41 -3.66 -3.58
C GLY A 5 14.75 -2.59 -2.58
N ALA A 6 13.98 -1.50 -2.53
CA ALA A 6 14.22 -0.43 -1.57
C ALA A 6 14.16 -0.95 -0.11
N ILE A 7 13.18 -1.81 0.22
CA ILE A 7 13.07 -2.41 1.55
C ILE A 7 14.29 -3.30 1.86
N VAL A 8 14.57 -4.27 1.00
CA VAL A 8 15.65 -5.24 1.24
C VAL A 8 17.00 -4.54 1.33
N VAL A 9 17.27 -3.60 0.42
CA VAL A 9 18.51 -2.82 0.41
C VAL A 9 18.61 -1.92 1.64
N GLY A 10 17.51 -1.29 2.06
CA GLY A 10 17.49 -0.47 3.28
C GLY A 10 17.84 -1.27 4.53
N PHE A 11 17.21 -2.44 4.73
CA PHE A 11 17.53 -3.33 5.85
C PHE A 11 18.95 -3.88 5.77
N PHE A 12 19.41 -4.26 4.58
CA PHE A 12 20.79 -4.73 4.38
C PHE A 12 21.80 -3.64 4.72
N ALA A 13 21.62 -2.42 4.22
CA ALA A 13 22.48 -1.29 4.52
C ALA A 13 22.53 -1.00 6.02
N GLY A 14 21.37 -1.00 6.69
CA GLY A 14 21.27 -0.84 8.13
C GLY A 14 22.01 -1.93 8.90
N PHE A 15 21.88 -3.19 8.47
CA PHE A 15 22.60 -4.32 9.05
C PHE A 15 24.11 -4.22 8.88
N VAL A 16 24.59 -3.82 7.70
CA VAL A 16 26.02 -3.58 7.42
C VAL A 16 26.56 -2.50 8.36
N VAL A 17 25.88 -1.36 8.48
CA VAL A 17 26.29 -0.27 9.39
C VAL A 17 26.25 -0.73 10.84
N TRP A 18 25.27 -1.54 11.24
CA TRP A 18 25.19 -2.11 12.58
C TRP A 18 26.38 -3.03 12.89
N LEU A 19 26.81 -3.86 11.93
CA LEU A 19 28.03 -4.67 12.08
C LEU A 19 29.28 -3.80 12.17
N LEU A 20 29.40 -2.76 11.34
CA LEU A 20 30.54 -1.84 11.38
C LEU A 20 30.65 -1.12 12.73
N LYS A 21 29.52 -0.77 13.35
CA LYS A 21 29.47 -0.17 14.69
C LYS A 21 29.93 -1.10 15.81
N LYS A 22 30.01 -2.42 15.59
CA LYS A 22 30.58 -3.35 16.58
C LYS A 22 32.11 -3.31 16.64
N ILE A 23 32.75 -2.75 15.62
CA ILE A 23 34.20 -2.56 15.60
C ILE A 23 34.51 -1.41 16.57
N GLN A 24 35.17 -1.73 17.69
CA GLN A 24 35.50 -0.72 18.69
C GLN A 24 36.57 0.22 18.15
N LEU A 25 36.19 1.49 18.01
CA LEU A 25 37.09 2.58 17.68
C LEU A 25 37.48 3.30 18.99
N PRO A 26 38.73 3.75 19.14
CA PRO A 26 39.11 4.63 20.24
C PRO A 26 38.24 5.90 20.27
N ASP A 27 37.99 6.46 21.46
CA ASP A 27 37.14 7.65 21.62
C ASP A 27 37.60 8.84 20.75
N SER A 28 38.91 8.96 20.55
CA SER A 28 39.54 9.96 19.66
C SER A 28 39.18 9.80 18.18
N MET A 29 38.72 8.61 17.76
CA MET A 29 38.35 8.27 16.37
C MET A 29 36.84 8.08 16.17
N SER A 30 36.03 8.30 17.20
CA SER A 30 34.56 8.18 17.13
C SER A 30 33.95 9.07 16.05
N SER A 31 34.44 10.32 15.91
CA SER A 31 34.04 11.25 14.86
C SER A 31 34.42 10.76 13.45
N LEU A 32 35.61 10.16 13.30
CA LEU A 32 36.06 9.59 12.03
C LEU A 32 35.18 8.39 11.62
N GLY A 33 34.77 7.58 12.60
CA GLY A 33 33.87 6.46 12.41
C GLY A 33 32.55 6.88 11.76
N SER A 34 31.85 7.82 12.39
CA SER A 34 30.52 8.27 11.97
C SER A 34 30.50 9.12 10.69
N ILE A 35 31.53 9.96 10.48
CA ILE A 35 31.59 10.86 9.33
C ILE A 35 32.13 10.16 8.07
N PHE A 36 33.08 9.24 8.22
CA PHE A 36 33.82 8.68 7.09
C PHE A 36 33.72 7.16 6.99
N ILE A 37 34.09 6.42 8.04
CA ILE A 37 34.21 4.95 7.94
C ILE A 37 32.87 4.29 7.68
N TYR A 38 31.83 4.60 8.48
CA TYR A 38 30.53 3.96 8.32
C TYR A 38 29.84 4.33 7.01
N PRO A 39 29.81 5.61 6.59
CA PRO A 39 29.23 5.96 5.28
C PRO A 39 30.00 5.35 4.11
N LEU A 40 31.34 5.41 4.12
CA LEU A 40 32.16 4.91 3.00
C LEU A 40 32.10 3.38 2.89
N VAL A 41 32.43 2.67 3.96
CA VAL A 41 32.47 1.20 3.96
C VAL A 41 31.07 0.63 3.87
N GLY A 42 30.11 1.23 4.59
CA GLY A 42 28.71 0.85 4.53
C GLY A 42 28.15 0.98 3.12
N THR A 43 28.39 2.11 2.44
CA THR A 43 27.94 2.30 1.05
C THR A 43 28.67 1.37 0.10
N PHE A 44 29.99 1.20 0.23
CA PHE A 44 30.77 0.31 -0.64
C PHE A 44 30.26 -1.13 -0.59
N VAL A 45 30.10 -1.69 0.62
CA VAL A 45 29.59 -3.06 0.82
C VAL A 45 28.14 -3.18 0.36
N THR A 46 27.29 -2.21 0.71
CA THR A 46 25.88 -2.21 0.32
C THR A 46 25.72 -2.14 -1.19
N CYS A 47 26.33 -1.17 -1.85
CA CYS A 47 26.25 -1.01 -3.30
C CYS A 47 26.89 -2.19 -4.04
N GLY A 48 28.02 -2.72 -3.55
CA GLY A 48 28.65 -3.91 -4.12
C GLY A 48 27.73 -5.13 -4.07
N ALA A 49 27.12 -5.41 -2.90
CA ALA A 49 26.16 -6.50 -2.74
C ALA A 49 24.90 -6.31 -3.60
N VAL A 50 24.41 -5.07 -3.73
CA VAL A 50 23.27 -4.76 -4.59
C VAL A 50 23.58 -4.98 -6.06
N MET A 51 24.74 -4.52 -6.53
CA MET A 51 25.11 -4.66 -7.94
C MET A 51 25.35 -6.12 -8.35
N TRP A 52 25.96 -6.93 -7.49
CA TRP A 52 26.43 -8.26 -7.87
C TRP A 52 25.57 -9.43 -7.37
N VAL A 53 24.77 -9.24 -6.31
CA VAL A 53 24.05 -10.34 -5.66
C VAL A 53 22.55 -10.06 -5.55
N ILE A 54 22.17 -8.92 -4.98
CA ILE A 54 20.78 -8.67 -4.54
C ILE A 54 19.94 -8.03 -5.66
N GLY A 55 20.55 -7.21 -6.51
CA GLY A 55 19.83 -6.40 -7.50
C GLY A 55 19.15 -7.21 -8.60
N ALA A 56 19.86 -8.21 -9.16
CA ALA A 56 19.34 -9.01 -10.26
C ALA A 56 18.13 -9.90 -9.86
N PRO A 57 18.15 -10.64 -8.73
CA PRO A 57 16.98 -11.40 -8.27
C PRO A 57 15.75 -10.52 -8.00
N ILE A 58 15.95 -9.35 -7.38
CA ILE A 58 14.85 -8.43 -7.07
C ILE A 58 14.29 -7.80 -8.35
N ALA A 59 15.15 -7.41 -9.29
CA ALA A 59 14.71 -6.90 -10.58
C ALA A 59 13.90 -7.95 -11.33
N SER A 60 14.37 -9.21 -11.35
CA SER A 60 13.64 -10.32 -11.96
C SER A 60 12.28 -10.54 -11.30
N ALA A 61 12.20 -10.56 -9.96
CA ALA A 61 10.93 -10.71 -9.26
C ALA A 61 9.93 -9.60 -9.60
N MET A 62 10.38 -8.34 -9.60
CA MET A 62 9.54 -7.20 -9.97
C MET A 62 9.10 -7.26 -11.44
N THR A 63 10.00 -7.64 -12.36
CA THR A 63 9.67 -7.81 -13.78
C THR A 63 8.63 -8.93 -13.97
N THR A 64 8.83 -10.09 -13.35
CA THR A 64 7.87 -11.20 -13.42
C THR A 64 6.51 -10.80 -12.84
N MET A 65 6.45 -10.08 -11.72
CA MET A 65 5.18 -9.58 -11.17
C MET A 65 4.50 -8.61 -12.14
N ASN A 66 5.25 -7.69 -12.75
CA ASN A 66 4.72 -6.77 -13.75
C ASN A 66 4.23 -7.51 -15.00
N GLU A 67 4.95 -8.52 -15.48
CA GLU A 67 4.58 -9.35 -16.63
C GLU A 67 3.30 -10.14 -16.35
N VAL A 68 3.17 -10.74 -15.16
CA VAL A 68 1.96 -11.44 -14.73
C VAL A 68 0.76 -10.47 -14.71
N LEU A 69 0.90 -9.32 -14.06
CA LEU A 69 -0.18 -8.32 -14.00
C LEU A 69 -0.54 -7.76 -15.38
N THR A 70 0.45 -7.55 -16.25
CA THR A 70 0.25 -7.10 -17.63
C THR A 70 -0.44 -8.17 -18.48
N GLY A 71 -0.08 -9.44 -18.33
CA GLY A 71 -0.75 -10.56 -18.98
C GLY A 71 -2.22 -10.68 -18.57
N MET A 72 -2.54 -10.38 -17.31
CA MET A 72 -3.91 -10.35 -16.79
C MET A 72 -4.74 -9.16 -17.30
N ALA A 73 -4.10 -8.06 -17.71
CA ALA A 73 -4.79 -6.94 -18.33
C ALA A 73 -5.46 -7.32 -19.66
N GLY A 74 -4.93 -8.31 -20.36
CA GLY A 74 -5.51 -8.87 -21.60
C GLY A 74 -6.59 -9.93 -21.36
N SER A 75 -6.58 -10.65 -20.23
CA SER A 75 -7.46 -11.81 -19.98
C SER A 75 -8.75 -11.49 -19.20
N GLY A 76 -8.81 -10.37 -18.47
CA GLY A 76 -10.07 -9.92 -17.88
C GLY A 76 -9.91 -8.85 -16.80
N LYS A 77 -10.51 -7.67 -17.03
CA LYS A 77 -10.51 -6.53 -16.09
C LYS A 77 -11.00 -6.92 -14.69
N VAL A 78 -11.97 -7.82 -14.58
CA VAL A 78 -12.50 -8.26 -13.27
C VAL A 78 -11.47 -9.05 -12.45
N MET A 79 -10.75 -9.98 -13.09
CA MET A 79 -9.72 -10.79 -12.40
C MET A 79 -8.56 -9.91 -11.95
N LEU A 80 -8.06 -9.04 -12.83
CA LEU A 80 -7.01 -8.08 -12.47
C LEU A 80 -7.47 -7.11 -11.37
N GLY A 81 -8.71 -6.62 -11.46
CA GLY A 81 -9.33 -5.77 -10.45
C GLY A 81 -9.41 -6.47 -9.09
N THR A 82 -9.71 -7.76 -9.08
CA THR A 82 -9.76 -8.54 -7.84
C THR A 82 -8.37 -8.65 -7.21
N VAL A 83 -7.36 -9.05 -7.99
CA VAL A 83 -5.99 -9.21 -7.47
C VAL A 83 -5.42 -7.87 -6.98
N LEU A 84 -5.51 -6.82 -7.79
CA LEU A 84 -4.99 -5.51 -7.40
C LEU A 84 -5.75 -4.92 -6.21
N GLY A 85 -7.07 -5.09 -6.15
CA GLY A 85 -7.89 -4.58 -5.05
C GLY A 85 -7.55 -5.30 -3.73
N ALA A 86 -7.37 -6.62 -3.80
CA ALA A 86 -6.93 -7.41 -2.66
C ALA A 86 -5.54 -7.00 -2.18
N MET A 87 -4.56 -6.93 -3.09
CA MET A 87 -3.19 -6.56 -2.76
C MET A 87 -3.11 -5.16 -2.15
N THR A 88 -3.82 -4.18 -2.72
CA THR A 88 -3.83 -2.80 -2.20
C THR A 88 -4.43 -2.73 -0.80
N ALA A 89 -5.46 -3.49 -0.47
CA ALA A 89 -6.07 -3.43 0.85
C ALA A 89 -5.35 -4.29 1.92
N PHE A 90 -4.59 -5.31 1.53
CA PHE A 90 -4.13 -6.39 2.40
C PHE A 90 -3.36 -5.95 3.64
N ASP A 91 -2.32 -5.12 3.48
CA ASP A 91 -1.40 -4.74 4.56
C ASP A 91 -1.33 -3.23 4.81
N MET A 92 -2.32 -2.47 4.31
CA MET A 92 -2.56 -1.05 4.62
C MET A 92 -1.30 -0.17 4.51
N GLY A 93 -0.52 -0.37 3.45
CA GLY A 93 0.72 0.38 3.19
C GLY A 93 2.00 -0.45 3.33
N GLY A 94 1.89 -1.74 3.66
CA GLY A 94 2.99 -2.68 3.67
C GLY A 94 3.49 -3.09 2.27
N PRO A 95 4.40 -4.10 2.20
CA PRO A 95 5.03 -4.53 0.96
C PRO A 95 4.06 -4.92 -0.15
N ILE A 96 2.96 -5.61 0.16
CA ILE A 96 2.01 -6.11 -0.83
C ILE A 96 1.20 -4.94 -1.42
N ASN A 97 0.71 -4.04 -0.57
CA ASN A 97 0.07 -2.81 -1.01
C ASN A 97 1.00 -2.03 -1.93
N LYS A 98 2.24 -1.79 -1.50
CA LYS A 98 3.16 -0.92 -2.24
C LYS A 98 3.58 -1.51 -3.58
N VAL A 99 3.69 -2.83 -3.69
CA VAL A 99 3.91 -3.47 -5.00
C VAL A 99 2.73 -3.19 -5.94
N ALA A 100 1.49 -3.40 -5.48
CA ALA A 100 0.30 -3.14 -6.30
C ALA A 100 0.12 -1.65 -6.64
N THR A 101 0.32 -0.75 -5.68
CA THR A 101 0.17 0.70 -5.92
C THR A 101 1.28 1.22 -6.83
N LEU A 102 2.52 0.77 -6.68
CA LEU A 102 3.60 1.22 -7.56
C LEU A 102 3.45 0.70 -8.98
N PHE A 103 2.98 -0.54 -9.15
CA PHE A 103 2.60 -1.04 -10.47
C PHE A 103 1.60 -0.08 -11.15
N ALA A 104 0.50 0.27 -10.47
CA ALA A 104 -0.46 1.21 -11.03
C ALA A 104 0.10 2.64 -11.22
N GLN A 105 0.88 3.16 -10.26
CA GLN A 105 1.47 4.50 -10.30
C GLN A 105 2.44 4.67 -11.48
N THR A 106 3.29 3.68 -11.75
CA THR A 106 4.25 3.74 -12.86
C THR A 106 3.56 3.73 -14.22
N GLN A 107 2.33 3.24 -14.28
CA GLN A 107 1.53 3.13 -15.49
C GLN A 107 0.55 4.30 -15.68
N VAL A 108 0.52 5.31 -14.80
CA VAL A 108 -0.45 6.42 -14.87
C VAL A 108 -0.45 7.14 -16.23
N ASN A 109 0.73 7.29 -16.86
CA ASN A 109 0.83 7.97 -18.16
C ASN A 109 0.32 7.14 -19.35
N THR A 110 0.32 5.81 -19.25
CA THR A 110 0.01 4.89 -20.37
C THR A 110 -1.30 4.14 -20.16
N GLN A 111 -1.63 3.81 -18.92
CA GLN A 111 -2.79 3.02 -18.48
C GLN A 111 -3.39 3.61 -17.19
N PRO A 112 -3.91 4.86 -17.22
CA PRO A 112 -4.47 5.54 -16.04
C PRO A 112 -5.67 4.82 -15.41
N TRP A 113 -6.30 3.89 -16.13
CA TRP A 113 -7.38 3.06 -15.61
C TRP A 113 -6.91 2.10 -14.49
N LEU A 114 -5.64 1.66 -14.50
CA LEU A 114 -5.07 0.86 -13.41
C LEU A 114 -5.10 1.65 -12.10
N MET A 115 -4.66 2.91 -12.16
CA MET A 115 -4.67 3.81 -11.02
C MET A 115 -6.08 4.29 -10.65
N GLY A 116 -7.01 4.27 -11.61
CA GLY A 116 -8.43 4.55 -11.38
C GLY A 116 -9.03 3.64 -10.32
N GLY A 117 -8.90 2.33 -10.51
CA GLY A 117 -9.40 1.36 -9.54
C GLY A 117 -8.52 1.21 -8.29
N VAL A 118 -7.19 1.18 -8.43
CA VAL A 118 -6.27 1.10 -7.27
C VAL A 118 -6.42 2.32 -6.35
N GLY A 119 -6.67 3.50 -6.93
CA GLY A 119 -6.96 4.72 -6.20
C GLY A 119 -8.24 4.64 -5.35
N ILE A 120 -9.23 3.84 -5.76
CA ILE A 120 -10.42 3.53 -4.97
C ILE A 120 -10.09 2.49 -3.88
N ALA A 121 -9.34 1.44 -4.24
CA ALA A 121 -8.99 0.36 -3.33
C ALA A 121 -8.19 0.87 -2.11
N ILE A 122 -7.32 1.87 -2.29
CA ILE A 122 -6.45 2.38 -1.20
C ILE A 122 -7.22 3.14 -0.12
N CYS A 123 -8.26 3.89 -0.47
CA CYS A 123 -9.06 4.64 0.51
C CYS A 123 -10.18 3.81 1.14
N THR A 124 -10.52 2.67 0.54
CA THR A 124 -11.63 1.82 0.99
C THR A 124 -11.46 1.25 2.41
N PRO A 125 -10.28 0.72 2.82
CA PRO A 125 -10.08 0.22 4.18
C PRO A 125 -10.37 1.24 5.29
N PRO A 126 -9.72 2.43 5.33
CA PRO A 126 -9.95 3.39 6.40
C PRO A 126 -11.35 4.03 6.35
N LEU A 127 -11.90 4.28 5.15
CA LEU A 127 -13.28 4.79 5.01
C LEU A 127 -14.31 3.76 5.49
N GLY A 128 -14.11 2.49 5.16
CA GLY A 128 -14.96 1.39 5.63
C GLY A 128 -14.90 1.20 7.14
N MET A 129 -13.72 1.28 7.74
CA MET A 129 -13.59 1.22 9.20
C MET A 129 -14.23 2.41 9.90
N ALA A 130 -14.04 3.62 9.37
CA ALA A 130 -14.73 4.81 9.86
C ALA A 130 -16.25 4.61 9.80
N LEU A 131 -16.78 4.23 8.64
CA LEU A 131 -18.20 3.96 8.44
C LEU A 131 -18.73 2.89 9.40
N ALA A 132 -17.96 1.82 9.63
CA ALA A 132 -18.34 0.76 10.55
C ALA A 132 -18.55 1.29 11.99
N THR A 133 -17.65 2.16 12.46
CA THR A 133 -17.75 2.76 13.80
C THR A 133 -18.95 3.71 13.94
N PHE A 134 -19.37 4.37 12.86
CA PHE A 134 -20.56 5.20 12.85
C PHE A 134 -21.86 4.40 12.79
N LEU A 135 -21.90 3.31 12.01
CA LEU A 135 -23.10 2.50 11.80
C LEU A 135 -23.42 1.57 12.98
N ALA A 136 -22.40 0.99 13.62
CA ALA A 136 -22.59 0.05 14.73
C ALA A 136 -21.70 0.42 15.93
N PRO A 137 -21.82 1.63 16.51
CA PRO A 137 -20.91 2.12 17.53
C PRO A 137 -20.79 1.15 18.71
N SER A 138 -21.88 0.51 19.12
CA SER A 138 -21.90 -0.47 20.23
C SER A 138 -20.92 -1.65 20.07
N LYS A 139 -20.53 -1.99 18.83
CA LYS A 139 -19.56 -3.08 18.55
C LYS A 139 -18.09 -2.64 18.62
N PHE A 140 -17.83 -1.35 18.81
CA PHE A 140 -16.48 -0.78 18.83
C PHE A 140 -16.16 -0.15 20.18
N LYS A 141 -14.90 -0.32 20.61
CA LYS A 141 -14.35 0.34 21.81
C LYS A 141 -14.31 1.85 21.62
N ARG A 142 -14.26 2.60 22.72
CA ARG A 142 -14.17 4.08 22.67
C ARG A 142 -12.99 4.55 21.81
N ASP A 143 -11.83 3.92 21.98
CA ASP A 143 -10.62 4.29 21.24
C ASP A 143 -10.75 3.96 19.74
N GLU A 144 -11.41 2.86 19.38
CA GLU A 144 -11.71 2.51 17.99
C GLU A 144 -12.66 3.54 17.35
N ARG A 145 -13.64 4.07 18.10
CA ARG A 145 -14.55 5.10 17.58
C ARG A 145 -13.84 6.44 17.35
N GLU A 146 -12.93 6.83 18.23
CA GLU A 146 -12.12 8.04 18.04
C GLU A 146 -11.14 7.86 16.87
N ALA A 147 -10.50 6.69 16.77
CA ALA A 147 -9.68 6.33 15.62
C ALA A 147 -10.50 6.33 14.32
N GLY A 148 -11.79 5.98 14.36
CA GLY A 148 -12.69 5.98 13.21
C GLY A 148 -12.86 7.36 12.57
N LYS A 149 -12.91 8.43 13.38
CA LYS A 149 -12.98 9.80 12.87
C LYS A 149 -11.70 10.17 12.11
N ALA A 150 -10.54 9.83 12.67
CA ALA A 150 -9.24 10.05 12.01
C ALA A 150 -9.10 9.20 10.74
N ALA A 151 -9.51 7.92 10.79
CA ALA A 151 -9.50 7.01 9.65
C ALA A 151 -10.37 7.54 8.51
N GLY A 152 -11.54 8.13 8.79
CA GLY A 152 -12.37 8.75 7.76
C GLY A 152 -11.62 9.84 6.99
N ILE A 153 -10.94 10.76 7.70
CA ILE A 153 -10.14 11.82 7.09
C ILE A 153 -8.97 11.23 6.28
N MET A 154 -8.23 10.28 6.87
CA MET A 154 -7.10 9.61 6.21
C MET A 154 -7.54 8.89 4.93
N GLY A 155 -8.70 8.23 4.95
CA GLY A 155 -9.29 7.59 3.79
C GLY A 155 -9.64 8.59 2.68
N MET A 156 -10.22 9.74 3.03
CA MET A 156 -10.53 10.78 2.05
C MET A 156 -9.28 11.29 1.30
N ILE A 157 -8.13 11.29 1.96
CA ILE A 157 -6.84 11.68 1.34
C ILE A 157 -6.03 10.49 0.82
N GLY A 158 -6.58 9.27 0.82
CA GLY A 158 -5.93 8.09 0.21
C GLY A 158 -4.85 7.43 1.08
N ILE A 159 -4.90 7.61 2.40
CA ILE A 159 -3.97 7.00 3.36
C ILE A 159 -4.62 5.76 3.97
N SER A 160 -4.21 4.57 3.52
CA SER A 160 -4.78 3.27 3.93
C SER A 160 -4.44 2.91 5.38
N GLU A 161 -3.36 3.48 5.90
CA GLU A 161 -2.81 3.27 7.25
C GLU A 161 -3.81 3.62 8.36
N GLY A 162 -4.82 4.44 8.07
CA GLY A 162 -5.90 4.75 9.02
C GLY A 162 -6.67 3.51 9.51
N ALA A 163 -6.59 2.39 8.80
CA ALA A 163 -7.18 1.11 9.22
C ALA A 163 -6.30 0.28 10.15
N ILE A 164 -4.99 0.58 10.27
CA ILE A 164 -4.03 -0.20 11.08
C ILE A 164 -4.48 -0.36 12.54
N PRO A 165 -4.95 0.69 13.25
CA PRO A 165 -5.37 0.55 14.66
C PRO A 165 -6.47 -0.50 14.84
N PHE A 166 -7.37 -0.63 13.86
CA PHE A 166 -8.43 -1.62 13.88
C PHE A 166 -7.92 -3.03 13.59
N ALA A 167 -7.06 -3.17 12.56
CA ALA A 167 -6.46 -4.45 12.19
C ALA A 167 -5.53 -4.98 13.28
N ALA A 168 -4.82 -4.10 13.99
CA ALA A 168 -4.00 -4.48 15.15
C ALA A 168 -4.84 -4.96 16.34
N GLY A 169 -6.05 -4.39 16.52
CA GLY A 169 -6.96 -4.76 17.58
C GLY A 169 -7.77 -6.03 17.32
N ASP A 170 -8.14 -6.30 16.07
CA ASP A 170 -8.97 -7.45 15.66
C ASP A 170 -8.65 -7.92 14.22
N PRO A 171 -7.46 -8.50 13.99
CA PRO A 171 -6.96 -8.79 12.65
C PRO A 171 -7.81 -9.83 11.89
N ALA A 172 -8.31 -10.84 12.60
CA ALA A 172 -9.07 -11.94 12.00
C ALA A 172 -10.37 -11.46 11.36
N ARG A 173 -10.97 -10.38 11.86
CA ARG A 173 -12.22 -9.82 11.34
C ARG A 173 -12.00 -8.64 10.41
N VAL A 174 -11.00 -7.81 10.70
CA VAL A 174 -10.74 -6.59 9.92
C VAL A 174 -10.05 -6.90 8.59
N LEU A 175 -9.04 -7.79 8.57
CA LEU A 175 -8.27 -8.08 7.34
C LEU A 175 -9.16 -8.65 6.21
N PRO A 176 -10.04 -9.65 6.45
CA PRO A 176 -10.94 -10.12 5.40
C PRO A 176 -11.92 -9.04 4.93
N ALA A 177 -12.40 -8.19 5.84
CA ALA A 177 -13.36 -7.13 5.52
C ALA A 177 -12.74 -6.06 4.61
N ILE A 178 -11.55 -5.55 4.96
CA ILE A 178 -10.88 -4.51 4.17
C ILE A 178 -10.44 -5.04 2.79
N VAL A 179 -10.00 -6.30 2.72
CA VAL A 179 -9.62 -6.96 1.46
C VAL A 179 -10.84 -7.10 0.55
N ALA A 180 -11.97 -7.58 1.08
CA ALA A 180 -13.21 -7.69 0.33
C ALA A 180 -13.69 -6.32 -0.18
N GLY A 181 -13.65 -5.28 0.66
CA GLY A 181 -13.99 -3.93 0.21
C GLY A 181 -13.05 -3.40 -0.86
N GLY A 182 -11.73 -3.61 -0.70
CA GLY A 182 -10.72 -3.22 -1.70
C GLY A 182 -10.95 -3.88 -3.06
N ILE A 183 -11.30 -5.18 -3.07
CA ILE A 183 -11.71 -5.91 -4.27
C ILE A 183 -12.93 -5.26 -4.91
N VAL A 184 -14.01 -5.07 -4.14
CA VAL A 184 -15.27 -4.52 -4.66
C VAL A 184 -15.06 -3.12 -5.24
N GLY A 185 -14.37 -2.25 -4.51
CA GLY A 185 -14.08 -0.88 -4.97
C GLY A 185 -13.25 -0.86 -6.25
N ASN A 186 -12.20 -1.68 -6.33
CA ASN A 186 -11.34 -1.74 -7.51
C ASN A 186 -12.08 -2.28 -8.74
N VAL A 187 -12.80 -3.39 -8.59
CA VAL A 187 -13.55 -4.02 -9.68
C VAL A 187 -14.63 -3.07 -10.22
N ILE A 188 -15.37 -2.38 -9.33
CA ILE A 188 -16.34 -1.37 -9.76
C ILE A 188 -15.65 -0.23 -10.50
N GLY A 189 -14.51 0.27 -10.00
CA GLY A 189 -13.73 1.29 -10.70
C GLY A 189 -13.36 0.87 -12.13
N PHE A 190 -12.89 -0.37 -12.30
CA PHE A 190 -12.53 -0.90 -13.62
C PHE A 190 -13.76 -1.10 -14.53
N MET A 191 -14.89 -1.55 -13.98
CA MET A 191 -16.14 -1.72 -14.72
C MET A 191 -16.71 -0.38 -15.22
N PHE A 192 -16.59 0.67 -14.42
CA PHE A 192 -16.98 2.03 -14.79
C PHE A 192 -15.93 2.77 -15.64
N HIS A 193 -14.83 2.11 -15.98
CA HIS A 193 -13.73 2.66 -16.78
C HIS A 193 -13.17 3.96 -16.21
N VAL A 194 -13.07 4.02 -14.88
CA VAL A 194 -12.50 5.14 -14.15
C VAL A 194 -11.03 5.29 -14.50
N MET A 195 -10.59 6.50 -14.82
CA MET A 195 -9.19 6.82 -15.10
C MET A 195 -8.68 7.84 -14.10
N ASN A 196 -7.51 7.60 -13.52
CA ASN A 196 -6.88 8.50 -12.56
C ASN A 196 -5.50 8.91 -13.07
N HIS A 197 -5.35 10.20 -13.32
CA HIS A 197 -4.13 10.79 -13.87
C HIS A 197 -3.12 11.22 -12.80
N ALA A 198 -3.43 11.01 -11.51
CA ALA A 198 -2.48 11.21 -10.42
C ALA A 198 -1.95 9.85 -9.91
N PRO A 199 -0.66 9.76 -9.56
CA PRO A 199 -0.08 8.59 -8.89
C PRO A 199 -0.48 8.52 -7.40
N TRP A 200 -1.73 8.87 -7.09
CA TRP A 200 -2.28 8.89 -5.73
C TRP A 200 -3.75 8.44 -5.72
N GLY A 201 -4.31 8.10 -4.55
CA GLY A 201 -5.70 7.65 -4.39
C GLY A 201 -6.52 8.48 -3.40
N GLY A 202 -7.72 8.01 -3.07
CA GLY A 202 -8.66 8.76 -2.24
C GLY A 202 -9.38 9.90 -2.96
N TRP A 203 -10.29 10.56 -2.25
CA TRP A 203 -11.12 11.62 -2.83
C TRP A 203 -10.34 12.90 -3.15
N ILE A 204 -9.13 13.06 -2.60
CA ILE A 204 -8.22 14.15 -2.95
C ILE A 204 -7.87 14.17 -4.45
N VAL A 205 -7.88 13.02 -5.14
CA VAL A 205 -7.60 12.95 -6.59
C VAL A 205 -8.83 13.11 -7.46
N LEU A 206 -10.05 13.22 -6.91
CA LEU A 206 -11.27 13.39 -7.70
C LEU A 206 -11.22 14.49 -8.76
N PRO A 207 -10.56 15.66 -8.55
CA PRO A 207 -10.48 16.70 -9.58
C PRO A 207 -9.80 16.24 -10.88
N VAL A 208 -8.86 15.29 -10.79
CA VAL A 208 -8.05 14.78 -11.90
C VAL A 208 -8.47 13.37 -12.35
N VAL A 209 -9.61 12.88 -11.86
CA VAL A 209 -10.19 11.59 -12.25
C VAL A 209 -11.22 11.78 -13.35
N ASP A 210 -11.12 10.99 -14.42
CA ASP A 210 -12.19 10.80 -15.39
C ASP A 210 -13.11 9.65 -14.95
N GLY A 211 -14.42 9.80 -15.21
CA GLY A 211 -15.41 8.85 -14.69
C GLY A 211 -15.68 9.03 -13.18
N LYS A 212 -15.68 10.28 -12.70
CA LYS A 212 -15.87 10.67 -11.28
C LYS A 212 -17.02 9.95 -10.59
N ILE A 213 -18.16 9.78 -11.28
CA ILE A 213 -19.32 9.06 -10.75
C ILE A 213 -18.95 7.61 -10.43
N GLY A 214 -18.28 6.92 -11.36
CA GLY A 214 -17.78 5.56 -11.14
C GLY A 214 -16.78 5.47 -9.98
N TYR A 215 -15.90 6.47 -9.84
CA TYR A 215 -14.95 6.54 -8.73
C TYR A 215 -15.66 6.66 -7.38
N ILE A 216 -16.66 7.54 -7.30
CA ILE A 216 -17.48 7.74 -6.10
C ILE A 216 -18.28 6.47 -5.77
N ILE A 217 -18.96 5.88 -6.76
CA ILE A 217 -19.72 4.64 -6.58
C ILE A 217 -18.82 3.51 -6.10
N GLY A 218 -17.66 3.32 -6.73
CA GLY A 218 -16.68 2.30 -6.32
C GLY A 218 -16.19 2.53 -4.90
N THR A 219 -15.88 3.77 -4.52
CA THR A 219 -15.42 4.09 -3.17
C THR A 219 -16.51 3.81 -2.13
N ILE A 220 -17.75 4.22 -2.40
CA ILE A 220 -18.89 3.98 -1.51
C ILE A 220 -19.14 2.48 -1.39
N ALA A 221 -19.24 1.76 -2.51
CA ALA A 221 -19.52 0.33 -2.53
C ALA A 221 -18.42 -0.48 -1.81
N GLY A 222 -17.15 -0.16 -2.05
CA GLY A 222 -16.03 -0.76 -1.34
C GLY A 222 -16.09 -0.48 0.16
N SER A 223 -16.29 0.78 0.56
CA SER A 223 -16.32 1.19 1.98
C SER A 223 -17.51 0.58 2.71
N VAL A 224 -18.69 0.53 2.09
CA VAL A 224 -19.88 -0.14 2.61
C VAL A 224 -19.64 -1.64 2.74
N THR A 225 -18.99 -2.28 1.76
CA THR A 225 -18.63 -3.71 1.84
C THR A 225 -17.73 -3.98 3.04
N THR A 226 -16.65 -3.20 3.22
CA THR A 226 -15.78 -3.29 4.40
C THR A 226 -16.58 -3.14 5.69
N ALA A 227 -17.43 -2.09 5.77
CA ALA A 227 -18.20 -1.79 6.97
C ALA A 227 -19.18 -2.92 7.32
N LEU A 228 -19.94 -3.42 6.35
CA LEU A 228 -20.93 -4.48 6.57
C LEU A 228 -20.26 -5.79 6.98
N ILE A 229 -19.15 -6.16 6.34
CA ILE A 229 -18.43 -7.40 6.68
C ILE A 229 -17.85 -7.30 8.09
N VAL A 230 -17.15 -6.21 8.43
CA VAL A 230 -16.56 -6.10 9.78
C VAL A 230 -17.64 -6.02 10.86
N ILE A 231 -18.77 -5.35 10.59
CA ILE A 231 -19.92 -5.32 11.51
C ILE A 231 -20.54 -6.71 11.65
N ALA A 232 -20.66 -7.49 10.58
CA ALA A 232 -21.22 -8.84 10.65
C ALA A 232 -20.30 -9.81 11.41
N LEU A 233 -18.98 -9.63 11.32
CA LEU A 233 -18.00 -10.47 11.99
C LEU A 233 -17.79 -10.12 13.47
N LYS A 234 -18.01 -8.87 13.87
CA LYS A 234 -17.92 -8.40 15.27
C LYS A 234 -19.21 -8.65 16.05
#